data_AF-A0A7S4CUE0-F1
#
_entry.id   AF-A0A7S4CUE0-F1
#
_cell.length_a   1.000
_cell.length_b   1.000
_cell.length_c   1.000
_cell.angle_alpha   90.00
_cell.angle_beta   90.00
_cell.angle_gamma   90.00
#
_symmetry.space_group_name_H-M   'P 1'
#
loop_
_entity.id
_entity.type
_entity.pdbx_description
1 polymer ?
#
loop_
_entity_poly.entity_id
_entity_poly.type
_entity_poly.pdbx_seq_one_letter_code
_entity_poly.pdbx_strand_id
1 'polypeptide(L)'
;FFSACCELMLLRICLILCLVHALHSKGHSKGRYRGPMDASLYDKNECLVSRNKPRKPLGLEFCHWYNQEACCLPAMDAEIHEFFEATMNLGVACSPAKEAIKRKYQHVLQWVCMSCDPKEPDYRVLDNNSNTFTWRVCKSFVKELWDDNGTKFDDCGIMLQNPCDGGKQYGWNQTKGGWEKITDEDGEEVPVLDDWDPYMCGDNLIIPSREYAIGLQGGIDFLSAIRMPGLEDLGFNFIVVNDEDGPCFKGYDPKGFSNGASMLILPLGLQLMLLGAWFAMH
;
A
#
# COMPACT_ATOMS: atom_id res chain seq x y z
N PHE A 1 -2.18 -39.87 43.55
CA PHE A 1 -2.73 -38.49 43.56
C PHE A 1 -2.02 -37.57 42.56
N PHE A 2 -0.69 -37.50 42.49
CA PHE A 2 0.00 -36.63 41.51
C PHE A 2 -0.20 -37.00 40.03
N SER A 3 -0.39 -38.28 39.70
CA SER A 3 -0.58 -38.71 38.30
C SER A 3 -1.97 -38.35 37.73
N ALA A 4 -3.03 -38.39 38.53
CA ALA A 4 -4.39 -38.07 38.07
C ALA A 4 -4.62 -36.56 37.85
N CYS A 5 -3.85 -35.69 38.53
CA CYS A 5 -3.94 -34.24 38.30
C CYS A 5 -3.30 -33.80 36.98
N CYS A 6 -2.33 -34.55 36.47
CA CYS A 6 -1.60 -34.17 35.25
C CYS A 6 -2.45 -34.37 33.99
N GLU A 7 -3.22 -35.47 33.93
CA GLU A 7 -4.12 -35.74 32.79
C GLU A 7 -5.26 -34.72 32.70
N LEU A 8 -5.78 -34.24 33.84
CA LEU A 8 -6.84 -33.24 33.89
C LEU A 8 -6.38 -31.84 33.46
N MET A 9 -5.10 -31.49 33.64
CA MET A 9 -4.55 -30.23 33.13
C MET A 9 -4.33 -30.26 31.62
N LEU A 10 -3.80 -31.37 31.09
CA LEU A 10 -3.57 -31.52 29.64
C LEU A 10 -4.88 -31.46 28.85
N LEU A 11 -5.95 -32.07 29.37
CA LEU A 11 -7.26 -32.03 28.71
C LEU A 11 -7.84 -30.60 28.63
N ARG A 12 -7.62 -29.78 29.66
CA ARG A 12 -8.09 -28.38 29.69
C ARG A 12 -7.31 -27.48 28.75
N ILE A 13 -5.99 -27.64 28.65
CA ILE A 13 -5.16 -26.88 27.72
C ILE A 13 -5.53 -27.22 26.27
N CYS A 14 -5.78 -28.50 25.98
CA CYS A 14 -6.20 -28.94 24.65
C CYS A 14 -7.58 -28.38 24.26
N LEU A 15 -8.54 -28.36 25.19
CA LEU A 15 -9.86 -27.75 24.98
C LEU A 15 -9.80 -26.24 24.72
N ILE A 16 -8.93 -25.52 25.43
CA ILE A 16 -8.72 -24.08 25.23
C ILE A 16 -8.09 -23.82 23.85
N LEU A 17 -7.07 -24.59 23.47
CA LEU A 17 -6.43 -24.46 22.16
C LEU A 17 -7.41 -24.79 21.01
N CYS A 18 -8.23 -25.84 21.14
CA CYS A 18 -9.26 -26.16 20.16
C CYS A 18 -10.34 -25.06 20.06
N LEU A 19 -10.74 -24.45 21.17
CA LEU A 19 -11.70 -23.34 21.16
C LEU A 19 -11.10 -22.07 20.53
N VAL A 20 -9.83 -21.77 20.79
CA VAL A 20 -9.13 -20.63 20.15
C VAL A 20 -9.00 -20.84 18.64
N HIS A 21 -8.65 -22.05 18.20
CA HIS A 21 -8.59 -22.38 16.76
C HIS A 21 -9.99 -22.34 16.10
N ALA A 22 -11.01 -22.84 16.78
CA ALA A 22 -12.39 -22.83 16.28
C ALA A 22 -13.00 -21.42 16.20
N LEU A 23 -12.59 -20.50 17.08
CA LEU A 23 -13.01 -19.11 17.05
C LEU A 23 -12.27 -18.30 15.97
N HIS A 24 -11.02 -18.64 15.67
CA HIS A 24 -10.28 -18.01 14.58
C HIS A 24 -10.81 -18.42 13.19
N SER A 25 -11.43 -19.60 13.06
CA SER A 25 -11.91 -20.13 11.78
C SER A 25 -13.30 -19.62 11.32
N LYS A 26 -14.13 -19.06 12.21
CA LYS A 26 -15.55 -18.73 11.88
C LYS A 26 -15.79 -17.30 11.39
N GLY A 27 -14.75 -16.53 11.09
CA GLY A 27 -14.85 -15.11 10.73
C GLY A 27 -14.84 -14.77 9.23
N HIS A 28 -14.66 -15.73 8.32
CA HIS A 28 -14.72 -15.42 6.88
C HIS A 28 -16.17 -15.31 6.42
N SER A 29 -16.76 -14.13 6.64
CA SER A 29 -17.90 -13.71 5.84
C SER A 29 -17.54 -13.93 4.38
N LYS A 30 -18.38 -14.68 3.65
CA LYS A 30 -18.22 -14.89 2.21
C LYS A 30 -18.34 -13.51 1.56
N GLY A 31 -17.22 -12.81 1.44
CA GLY A 31 -17.08 -11.62 0.64
C GLY A 31 -17.62 -12.01 -0.73
N ARG A 32 -18.76 -11.43 -1.09
CA ARG A 32 -19.38 -11.65 -2.39
C ARG A 32 -18.37 -11.08 -3.39
N TYR A 33 -17.50 -11.94 -3.93
CA TYR A 33 -16.56 -11.61 -4.99
C TYR A 33 -17.43 -11.08 -6.13
N ARG A 34 -17.49 -9.75 -6.25
CA ARG A 34 -18.14 -9.13 -7.39
C ARG A 34 -17.19 -9.44 -8.53
N GLY A 35 -17.68 -10.14 -9.55
CA GLY A 35 -16.91 -10.42 -10.76
C GLY A 35 -16.35 -9.13 -11.40
N PRO A 36 -15.60 -9.25 -12.50
CA PRO A 36 -14.89 -8.12 -13.14
C PRO A 36 -15.81 -6.90 -13.21
N MET A 37 -15.36 -5.83 -12.58
CA MET A 37 -16.22 -4.70 -12.21
C MET A 37 -16.37 -3.78 -13.41
N ASP A 38 -17.61 -3.48 -13.78
CA ASP A 38 -17.89 -2.51 -14.83
C ASP A 38 -17.57 -1.09 -14.31
N ALA A 39 -16.55 -0.45 -14.87
CA ALA A 39 -16.10 0.88 -14.44
C ALA A 39 -17.12 1.98 -14.77
N SER A 40 -18.10 1.72 -15.64
CA SER A 40 -19.22 2.65 -15.91
C SER A 40 -20.18 2.85 -14.73
N LEU A 41 -20.16 1.96 -13.73
CA LEU A 41 -20.99 2.05 -12.52
C LEU A 41 -20.36 2.91 -11.42
N TYR A 42 -19.19 3.51 -11.64
CA TYR A 42 -18.50 4.29 -10.63
C TYR A 42 -19.05 5.71 -10.52
N ASP A 43 -19.41 6.13 -9.30
CA ASP A 43 -19.60 7.54 -9.01
C ASP A 43 -18.22 8.21 -8.97
N LYS A 44 -18.07 9.30 -9.72
CA LYS A 44 -16.85 10.12 -9.76
C LYS A 44 -16.46 10.69 -8.40
N ASN A 45 -17.35 10.68 -7.41
CA ASN A 45 -17.08 11.17 -6.05
C ASN A 45 -16.80 10.03 -5.05
N GLU A 46 -16.78 8.77 -5.49
CA GLU A 46 -16.47 7.61 -4.65
C GLU A 46 -15.02 7.18 -4.82
N CYS A 47 -14.42 6.72 -3.74
CA CYS A 47 -13.10 6.14 -3.71
C CYS A 47 -13.08 4.77 -4.41
N LEU A 48 -12.04 4.48 -5.20
CA LEU A 48 -12.02 3.28 -6.04
C LEU A 48 -12.03 1.97 -5.24
N VAL A 49 -11.34 1.94 -4.10
CA VAL A 49 -11.24 0.73 -3.29
C VAL A 49 -12.50 0.54 -2.47
N SER A 50 -12.88 1.57 -1.70
CA SER A 50 -13.91 1.43 -0.68
C SER A 50 -15.34 1.57 -1.22
N ARG A 51 -15.53 2.02 -2.48
CA ARG A 51 -16.88 2.23 -3.07
C ARG A 51 -17.73 3.19 -2.26
N ASN A 52 -17.09 4.10 -1.55
CA ASN A 52 -17.72 5.05 -0.66
C ASN A 52 -17.08 6.41 -0.90
N LYS A 53 -17.81 7.46 -0.55
CA LYS A 53 -17.20 8.79 -0.44
C LYS A 53 -16.08 8.75 0.61
N PRO A 54 -15.04 9.58 0.45
CA PRO A 54 -14.05 9.77 1.50
C PRO A 54 -14.73 10.01 2.84
N ARG A 55 -14.21 9.35 3.88
CA ARG A 55 -14.79 9.44 5.22
C ARG A 55 -13.71 9.29 6.28
N LYS A 56 -14.01 9.73 7.49
CA LYS A 56 -13.11 9.53 8.62
C LYS A 56 -12.91 8.02 8.89
N PRO A 57 -11.68 7.49 8.81
CA PRO A 57 -11.39 6.10 9.12
C PRO A 57 -11.44 5.84 10.63
N LEU A 58 -11.44 4.55 11.03
CA LEU A 58 -11.31 4.17 12.44
C LEU A 58 -9.93 4.48 13.02
N GLY A 59 -8.94 4.65 12.14
CA GLY A 59 -7.54 4.93 12.45
C GLY A 59 -6.65 4.26 11.40
N LEU A 60 -5.78 5.05 10.78
CA LEU A 60 -4.71 4.62 9.89
C LEU A 60 -3.41 4.81 10.67
N GLU A 61 -2.64 3.74 10.80
CA GLU A 61 -1.37 3.74 11.50
C GLU A 61 -0.24 4.17 10.55
N PHE A 62 -0.26 3.67 9.33
CA PHE A 62 0.82 3.88 8.37
C PHE A 62 0.61 5.17 7.56
N CYS A 63 -0.47 5.25 6.79
CA CYS A 63 -0.93 6.42 6.04
C CYS A 63 -1.67 7.43 6.94
N HIS A 64 -1.17 7.63 8.16
CA HIS A 64 -1.81 8.39 9.24
C HIS A 64 -2.14 9.85 8.92
N TRP A 65 -1.53 10.43 7.87
CA TRP A 65 -1.85 11.77 7.38
C TRP A 65 -3.31 11.91 6.92
N TYR A 66 -3.95 10.80 6.52
CA TYR A 66 -5.33 10.75 6.07
C TYR A 66 -6.33 10.39 7.20
N ASN A 67 -5.91 10.46 8.47
CA ASN A 67 -6.79 10.12 9.61
C ASN A 67 -8.02 11.02 9.79
N GLN A 68 -8.03 12.22 9.20
CA GLN A 68 -9.21 13.09 9.23
C GLN A 68 -10.26 12.65 8.22
N GLU A 69 -9.83 12.22 7.04
CA GLU A 69 -10.66 11.79 5.93
C GLU A 69 -9.80 10.97 4.97
N ALA A 70 -10.25 9.77 4.63
CA ALA A 70 -9.51 8.85 3.78
C ALA A 70 -10.43 8.10 2.83
N CYS A 71 -9.83 7.63 1.73
CA CYS A 71 -10.45 6.70 0.79
C CYS A 71 -10.26 5.22 1.16
N CYS A 72 -9.21 4.91 1.93
CA CYS A 72 -8.86 3.55 2.31
C CYS A 72 -9.43 3.15 3.68
N LEU A 73 -9.44 1.83 3.93
CA LEU A 73 -9.83 1.24 5.21
C LEU A 73 -8.56 0.87 6.01
N PRO A 74 -8.65 0.71 7.34
CA PRO A 74 -7.51 0.28 8.16
C PRO A 74 -6.87 -1.05 7.71
N ALA A 75 -7.65 -1.98 7.15
CA ALA A 75 -7.11 -3.23 6.61
C ALA A 75 -6.18 -2.97 5.40
N MET A 76 -6.56 -2.05 4.51
CA MET A 76 -5.72 -1.65 3.38
C MET A 76 -4.49 -0.86 3.83
N ASP A 77 -4.61 -0.04 4.86
CA ASP A 77 -3.46 0.65 5.46
C ASP A 77 -2.40 -0.33 5.98
N ALA A 78 -2.84 -1.44 6.59
CA ALA A 78 -1.95 -2.52 6.99
C ALA A 78 -1.28 -3.21 5.78
N GLU A 79 -2.04 -3.52 4.72
CA GLU A 79 -1.49 -4.09 3.48
C GLU A 79 -0.48 -3.14 2.81
N ILE A 80 -0.76 -1.83 2.77
CA ILE A 80 0.17 -0.81 2.26
C ILE A 80 1.44 -0.77 3.11
N HIS A 81 1.32 -0.87 4.44
CA HIS A 81 2.46 -0.89 5.35
C HIS A 81 3.34 -2.11 5.08
N GLU A 82 2.75 -3.30 4.99
CA GLU A 82 3.47 -4.54 4.70
C GLU A 82 4.17 -4.48 3.33
N PHE A 83 3.47 -4.00 2.31
CA PHE A 83 4.05 -3.79 0.97
C PHE A 83 5.23 -2.82 1.00
N PHE A 84 5.09 -1.67 1.66
CA PHE A 84 6.17 -0.69 1.77
C PHE A 84 7.35 -1.24 2.55
N GLU A 85 7.12 -1.94 3.67
CA GLU A 85 8.21 -2.57 4.42
C GLU A 85 8.91 -3.60 3.54
N ALA A 86 8.18 -4.48 2.84
CA ALA A 86 8.79 -5.44 1.92
C ALA A 86 9.64 -4.75 0.83
N THR A 87 9.11 -3.68 0.22
CA THR A 87 9.79 -2.90 -0.82
C THR A 87 11.08 -2.23 -0.33
N MET A 88 11.11 -1.82 0.94
CA MET A 88 12.19 -1.02 1.52
C MET A 88 13.12 -1.81 2.46
N ASN A 89 12.80 -3.06 2.79
CA ASN A 89 13.54 -3.87 3.76
C ASN A 89 14.77 -4.54 3.13
N LEU A 90 15.83 -3.75 2.99
CA LEU A 90 17.06 -4.10 2.24
C LEU A 90 18.16 -4.67 3.16
N GLY A 91 17.76 -5.24 4.30
CA GLY A 91 18.64 -5.82 5.30
C GLY A 91 19.17 -4.84 6.36
N VAL A 92 19.85 -5.39 7.38
CA VAL A 92 20.23 -4.70 8.62
C VAL A 92 21.13 -3.47 8.42
N ALA A 93 21.93 -3.44 7.35
CA ALA A 93 22.81 -2.32 7.04
C ALA A 93 22.04 -1.07 6.57
N CYS A 94 20.92 -1.28 5.88
CA CYS A 94 19.99 -0.23 5.47
C CYS A 94 18.90 0.05 6.50
N SER A 95 18.84 -0.75 7.57
CA SER A 95 17.80 -0.72 8.60
C SER A 95 17.90 0.31 9.74
N PRO A 96 19.03 0.98 10.08
CA PRO A 96 19.21 1.44 11.47
C PRO A 96 18.40 2.68 11.89
N ALA A 97 17.50 3.20 11.06
CA ALA A 97 16.29 3.84 11.58
C ALA A 97 15.17 3.71 10.55
N LYS A 98 14.18 2.84 10.80
CA LYS A 98 12.92 2.80 10.01
C LYS A 98 12.38 4.21 9.74
N GLU A 99 12.54 5.12 10.70
CA GLU A 99 12.15 6.53 10.58
C GLU A 99 13.04 7.37 9.65
N ALA A 100 14.35 7.08 9.54
CA ALA A 100 15.21 7.75 8.56
C ALA A 100 14.90 7.28 7.13
N ILE A 101 14.61 5.99 6.95
CA ILE A 101 14.16 5.40 5.68
C ILE A 101 12.84 6.03 5.25
N LYS A 102 11.85 6.10 6.15
CA LYS A 102 10.55 6.77 5.88
C LYS A 102 10.73 8.23 5.46
N ARG A 103 11.63 8.97 6.10
CA ARG A 103 11.94 10.35 5.71
C ARG A 103 12.64 10.43 4.35
N LYS A 104 13.61 9.54 4.09
CA LYS A 104 14.38 9.50 2.84
C LYS A 104 13.50 9.12 1.64
N TYR A 105 12.60 8.17 1.84
CA TYR A 105 11.70 7.64 0.81
C TYR A 105 10.26 8.13 0.96
N GLN A 106 10.09 9.33 1.53
CA GLN A 106 8.78 9.92 1.80
C GLN A 106 7.89 10.00 0.55
N HIS A 107 8.46 10.25 -0.64
CA HIS A 107 7.68 10.28 -1.87
C HIS A 107 7.19 8.90 -2.32
N VAL A 108 7.95 7.82 -2.04
CA VAL A 108 7.45 6.46 -2.28
C VAL A 108 6.34 6.14 -1.29
N LEU A 109 6.50 6.56 -0.03
CA LEU A 109 5.47 6.43 1.00
C LEU A 109 4.18 7.16 0.61
N GLN A 110 4.29 8.39 0.10
CA GLN A 110 3.15 9.14 -0.45
C GLN A 110 2.52 8.42 -1.64
N TRP A 111 3.34 7.86 -2.54
CA TRP A 111 2.85 7.10 -3.69
C TRP A 111 2.01 5.90 -3.27
N VAL A 112 2.52 5.04 -2.38
CA VAL A 112 1.79 3.84 -1.96
C VAL A 112 0.53 4.17 -1.12
N CYS A 113 0.52 5.31 -0.45
CA CYS A 113 -0.65 5.82 0.27
C CYS A 113 -1.63 6.61 -0.62
N MET A 114 -1.41 6.73 -1.94
CA MET A 114 -2.29 7.51 -2.82
C MET A 114 -3.74 6.99 -2.80
N SER A 115 -3.96 5.68 -2.66
CA SER A 115 -5.30 5.09 -2.53
C SER A 115 -6.05 5.50 -1.25
N CYS A 116 -5.33 6.03 -0.25
CA CYS A 116 -5.90 6.57 0.97
C CYS A 116 -6.29 8.05 0.86
N ASP A 117 -5.78 8.78 -0.13
CA ASP A 117 -6.01 10.20 -0.28
C ASP A 117 -7.51 10.49 -0.52
N PRO A 118 -8.15 11.35 0.29
CA PRO A 118 -9.57 11.70 0.08
C PRO A 118 -9.83 12.39 -1.26
N LYS A 119 -8.81 12.94 -1.93
CA LYS A 119 -8.91 13.54 -3.26
C LYS A 119 -8.66 12.55 -4.40
N GLU A 120 -8.44 11.27 -4.11
CA GLU A 120 -8.26 10.23 -5.12
C GLU A 120 -9.29 10.25 -6.26
N PRO A 121 -10.59 10.48 -6.00
CA PRO A 121 -11.58 10.56 -7.09
C PRO A 121 -11.36 11.74 -8.04
N ASP A 122 -10.74 12.84 -7.61
CA ASP A 122 -10.57 14.05 -8.41
C ASP A 122 -9.51 13.89 -9.52
N TYR A 123 -8.51 13.05 -9.28
CA TYR A 123 -7.42 12.80 -10.23
C TYR A 123 -7.52 11.44 -10.92
N ARG A 124 -8.63 10.71 -10.75
CA ARG A 124 -8.95 9.51 -11.50
C ARG A 124 -9.80 9.84 -12.72
N VAL A 125 -9.43 9.30 -13.87
CA VAL A 125 -10.13 9.47 -15.15
C VAL A 125 -10.58 8.10 -15.65
N LEU A 126 -11.83 7.98 -16.05
CA LEU A 126 -12.32 6.78 -16.75
C LEU A 126 -12.01 6.90 -18.24
N ASP A 127 -11.31 5.91 -18.79
CA ASP A 127 -11.21 5.74 -20.24
C ASP A 127 -12.46 4.99 -20.74
N ASN A 128 -13.32 5.72 -21.44
CA ASN A 128 -14.57 5.19 -21.98
C ASN A 128 -14.37 4.07 -23.02
N ASN A 129 -13.19 3.98 -23.65
CA ASN A 129 -12.93 2.98 -24.69
C ASN A 129 -12.53 1.63 -24.10
N SER A 130 -11.71 1.64 -23.04
CA SER A 130 -11.18 0.44 -22.39
C SER A 130 -11.95 0.06 -21.13
N ASN A 131 -12.82 0.93 -20.62
CA ASN A 131 -13.46 0.80 -19.30
C ASN A 131 -12.43 0.64 -18.17
N THR A 132 -11.25 1.27 -18.31
CA THR A 132 -10.18 1.25 -17.31
C THR A 132 -10.01 2.61 -16.66
N PHE A 133 -9.50 2.63 -15.44
CA PHE A 133 -9.16 3.87 -14.76
C PHE A 133 -7.71 4.26 -15.04
N THR A 134 -7.51 5.55 -15.25
CA THR A 134 -6.19 6.19 -15.39
C THR A 134 -6.05 7.29 -14.35
N TRP A 135 -4.98 7.25 -13.57
CA TRP A 135 -4.68 8.26 -12.56
C TRP A 135 -3.79 9.35 -13.13
N ARG A 136 -4.09 10.60 -12.80
CA ARG A 136 -3.30 11.76 -13.20
C ARG A 136 -2.31 12.08 -12.10
N VAL A 137 -1.03 12.00 -12.41
CA VAL A 137 0.08 12.33 -11.49
C VAL A 137 0.72 13.63 -11.96
N CYS A 138 0.94 14.57 -11.04
CA CYS A 138 1.55 15.83 -11.43
C CYS A 138 3.05 15.65 -11.70
N LYS A 139 3.54 16.35 -12.71
CA LYS A 139 4.95 16.34 -13.10
C LYS A 139 5.88 16.77 -11.96
N SER A 140 5.47 17.73 -11.12
CA SER A 140 6.21 18.14 -9.91
C SER A 140 6.51 16.97 -8.98
N PHE A 141 5.51 16.14 -8.67
CA PHE A 141 5.65 14.99 -7.80
C PHE A 141 6.66 13.97 -8.35
N VAL A 142 6.57 13.63 -9.64
CA VAL A 142 7.51 12.69 -10.28
C VAL A 142 8.93 13.24 -10.27
N LYS A 143 9.08 14.56 -10.47
CA LYS A 143 10.39 15.21 -10.41
C LYS A 143 11.02 15.17 -9.02
N GLU A 144 10.25 15.40 -7.96
CA GLU A 144 10.74 15.31 -6.57
C GLU A 144 11.03 13.85 -6.17
N LEU A 145 10.18 12.92 -6.61
CA LEU A 145 10.40 11.49 -6.43
C LEU A 145 11.68 11.02 -7.14
N TRP A 146 11.93 11.47 -8.36
CA TRP A 146 13.05 11.04 -9.19
C TRP A 146 14.20 12.05 -9.23
N ASP A 147 14.28 12.92 -8.23
CA ASP A 147 15.32 13.94 -8.14
C ASP A 147 16.71 13.29 -8.19
N ASP A 148 17.64 14.02 -8.81
CA ASP A 148 19.00 13.54 -9.13
C ASP A 148 19.01 12.16 -9.83
N ASN A 149 18.05 11.92 -10.73
CA ASN A 149 17.91 10.66 -11.50
C ASN A 149 17.81 9.40 -10.61
N GLY A 150 17.21 9.53 -9.43
CA GLY A 150 17.00 8.39 -8.54
C GLY A 150 18.24 7.96 -7.75
N THR A 151 19.34 8.73 -7.76
CA THR A 151 20.56 8.41 -6.98
C THR A 151 20.31 8.28 -5.48
N LYS A 152 19.25 8.91 -4.94
CA LYS A 152 18.85 8.73 -3.53
C LYS A 152 18.55 7.27 -3.17
N PHE A 153 18.26 6.42 -4.15
CA PHE A 153 18.05 5.00 -3.95
C PHE A 153 19.35 4.19 -3.96
N ASP A 154 20.50 4.77 -4.36
CA ASP A 154 21.76 4.02 -4.59
C ASP A 154 22.38 3.45 -3.32
N ASP A 155 22.16 4.10 -2.16
CA ASP A 155 22.74 3.64 -0.90
C ASP A 155 22.20 2.26 -0.46
N CYS A 156 20.96 1.95 -0.85
CA CYS A 156 20.25 0.77 -0.34
C CYS A 156 19.59 -0.08 -1.43
N GLY A 157 19.33 0.47 -2.61
CA GLY A 157 18.47 -0.16 -3.61
C GLY A 157 17.00 -0.11 -3.22
N ILE A 158 16.19 -0.91 -3.92
CA ILE A 158 14.77 -1.18 -3.63
C ILE A 158 14.50 -2.65 -3.96
N MET A 159 13.68 -3.32 -3.15
CA MET A 159 13.12 -4.62 -3.49
C MET A 159 11.86 -4.38 -4.30
N LEU A 160 11.89 -4.68 -5.59
CA LEU A 160 10.65 -4.73 -6.35
C LEU A 160 10.10 -6.15 -6.25
N GLN A 161 8.83 -6.24 -5.87
CA GLN A 161 8.04 -7.43 -6.14
C GLN A 161 7.97 -7.55 -7.65
N ASN A 162 8.84 -8.40 -8.20
CA ASN A 162 8.59 -8.87 -9.53
C ASN A 162 7.29 -9.67 -9.43
N PRO A 163 6.33 -9.50 -10.36
CA PRO A 163 5.36 -10.56 -10.53
C PRO A 163 6.19 -11.84 -10.68
N CYS A 164 5.73 -12.97 -10.17
CA CYS A 164 6.36 -14.25 -10.47
C CYS A 164 6.20 -14.46 -12.00
N ASP A 165 7.09 -13.86 -12.80
CA ASP A 165 6.61 -13.23 -14.03
C ASP A 165 6.56 -14.19 -15.21
N GLY A 166 5.51 -13.97 -15.98
CA GLY A 166 5.17 -14.67 -17.21
C GLY A 166 3.75 -15.24 -17.24
N GLY A 167 2.96 -15.12 -16.16
CA GLY A 167 1.79 -15.99 -15.99
C GLY A 167 2.19 -17.47 -15.83
N LYS A 168 3.46 -17.68 -15.44
CA LYS A 168 4.11 -18.97 -15.27
C LYS A 168 4.19 -19.30 -13.78
N GLN A 169 3.07 -19.70 -13.20
CA GLN A 169 3.02 -20.14 -11.81
C GLN A 169 3.58 -21.57 -11.75
N TYR A 170 4.80 -21.78 -11.25
CA TYR A 170 5.35 -23.11 -10.91
C TYR A 170 4.99 -24.23 -11.90
N GLY A 171 5.42 -24.12 -13.16
CA GLY A 171 5.06 -25.12 -14.16
C GLY A 171 3.65 -24.96 -14.76
N TRP A 172 3.02 -23.78 -14.70
CA TRP A 172 1.72 -23.49 -15.32
C TRP A 172 1.67 -22.13 -16.02
N ASN A 173 1.31 -22.08 -17.30
CA ASN A 173 1.12 -20.90 -18.14
C ASN A 173 -0.37 -20.50 -18.18
N GLN A 174 -0.69 -19.23 -17.94
CA GLN A 174 -2.06 -18.72 -18.05
C GLN A 174 -2.41 -18.41 -19.51
N THR A 175 -3.33 -19.19 -20.11
CA THR A 175 -3.86 -18.94 -21.45
C THR A 175 -5.30 -18.42 -21.36
N LYS A 176 -5.84 -17.92 -22.48
CA LYS A 176 -7.26 -17.50 -22.56
C LYS A 176 -8.25 -18.65 -22.27
N GLY A 177 -7.77 -19.91 -22.27
CA GLY A 177 -8.56 -21.10 -21.97
C GLY A 177 -8.43 -21.65 -20.55
N GLY A 178 -7.56 -21.07 -19.70
CA GLY A 178 -7.27 -21.56 -18.35
C GLY A 178 -5.77 -21.66 -18.07
N TRP A 179 -5.40 -22.46 -17.08
CA TRP A 179 -3.99 -22.72 -16.73
C TRP A 179 -3.51 -24.01 -17.43
N GLU A 180 -2.40 -23.93 -18.14
CA GLU A 180 -1.77 -25.06 -18.87
C GLU A 180 -0.40 -25.37 -18.28
N LYS A 181 -0.02 -26.64 -18.10
CA LYS A 181 1.31 -26.94 -17.56
C LYS A 181 2.43 -26.53 -18.53
N ILE A 182 3.53 -26.02 -17.98
CA ILE A 182 4.77 -25.73 -18.70
C ILE A 182 5.58 -27.01 -18.74
N THR A 183 5.90 -27.45 -19.95
CA THR A 183 6.90 -28.50 -20.18
C THR A 183 8.22 -27.88 -20.57
N ASP A 184 9.33 -28.54 -20.23
CA ASP A 184 10.66 -28.17 -20.72
C ASP A 184 10.87 -28.58 -22.19
N GLU A 185 12.09 -28.37 -22.71
CA GLU A 185 12.46 -28.70 -24.10
C GLU A 185 12.38 -30.21 -24.40
N ASP A 186 12.48 -31.05 -23.37
CA ASP A 186 12.38 -32.52 -23.46
C ASP A 186 10.92 -33.01 -23.30
N GLY A 187 9.98 -32.09 -23.03
CA GLY A 187 8.57 -32.39 -22.85
C GLY A 187 8.22 -32.90 -21.44
N GLU A 188 9.13 -32.80 -20.48
CA GLU A 188 8.85 -33.16 -19.08
C GLU A 188 8.15 -32.00 -18.36
N GLU A 189 7.20 -32.32 -17.47
CA GLU A 189 6.53 -31.32 -16.66
C GLU A 189 7.55 -30.70 -15.69
N VAL A 190 7.68 -29.37 -15.70
CA VAL A 190 8.54 -28.68 -14.74
C VAL A 190 7.97 -28.89 -13.33
N PRO A 191 8.72 -29.50 -12.39
CA PRO A 191 8.19 -29.85 -11.08
C PRO A 191 7.72 -28.60 -10.34
N VAL A 192 6.46 -28.64 -9.92
CA VAL A 192 5.84 -27.62 -9.06
C VAL A 192 6.50 -27.75 -7.68
N LEU A 193 7.20 -26.72 -7.24
CA LEU A 193 7.73 -26.66 -5.88
C LEU A 193 6.59 -26.25 -4.95
N ASP A 194 5.80 -27.23 -4.50
CA ASP A 194 4.55 -27.05 -3.76
C ASP A 194 4.68 -26.38 -2.37
N ASP A 195 5.92 -26.15 -1.88
CA ASP A 195 6.20 -25.63 -0.54
C ASP A 195 6.81 -24.21 -0.53
N TRP A 196 6.83 -23.50 -1.66
CA TRP A 196 7.28 -22.11 -1.70
C TRP A 196 6.11 -21.13 -1.58
N ASP A 197 6.18 -20.27 -0.56
CA ASP A 197 5.23 -19.20 -0.32
C ASP A 197 5.05 -18.34 -1.59
N PRO A 198 3.82 -18.10 -2.10
CA PRO A 198 3.58 -17.26 -3.26
C PRO A 198 4.03 -15.80 -3.09
N TYR A 199 4.34 -15.37 -1.85
CA TYR A 199 4.97 -14.09 -1.56
C TYR A 199 6.52 -14.14 -1.57
N MET A 200 7.14 -15.31 -1.82
CA MET A 200 8.60 -15.49 -1.90
C MET A 200 9.16 -15.50 -3.34
N CYS A 201 8.33 -15.39 -4.39
CA CYS A 201 8.92 -15.26 -5.72
C CYS A 201 9.52 -13.86 -5.95
N GLY A 202 10.85 -13.83 -5.92
CA GLY A 202 11.68 -12.94 -6.72
C GLY A 202 11.62 -11.48 -6.34
N ASP A 203 11.83 -11.16 -5.06
CA ASP A 203 12.22 -9.80 -4.70
C ASP A 203 13.54 -9.48 -5.43
N ASN A 204 13.45 -8.67 -6.48
CA ASN A 204 14.63 -8.22 -7.21
C ASN A 204 15.15 -6.98 -6.51
N LEU A 205 16.31 -7.12 -5.87
CA LEU A 205 17.09 -5.98 -5.45
C LEU A 205 17.56 -5.23 -6.70
N ILE A 206 16.99 -4.05 -6.92
CA ILE A 206 17.40 -3.16 -8.01
C ILE A 206 18.03 -1.90 -7.46
N ILE A 207 18.88 -1.27 -8.28
CA ILE A 207 19.37 0.09 -8.07
C ILE A 207 18.65 0.97 -9.10
N PRO A 208 17.59 1.70 -8.72
CA PRO A 208 16.72 2.37 -9.68
C PRO A 208 17.45 3.33 -10.63
N SER A 209 18.50 4.02 -10.18
CA SER A 209 19.29 4.94 -11.02
C SER A 209 20.07 4.24 -12.14
N ARG A 210 20.27 2.91 -12.04
CA ARG A 210 20.97 2.09 -13.04
C ARG A 210 20.01 1.34 -13.96
N GLU A 211 18.86 0.96 -13.45
CA GLU A 211 17.85 0.19 -14.19
C GLU A 211 16.95 1.07 -15.06
N TYR A 212 16.62 2.29 -14.59
CA TYR A 212 15.69 3.17 -15.28
C TYR A 212 16.40 4.34 -15.98
N ALA A 213 15.70 4.95 -16.94
CA ALA A 213 16.24 6.04 -17.73
C ALA A 213 16.56 7.31 -16.90
N ILE A 214 17.41 8.17 -17.47
CA ILE A 214 17.71 9.48 -16.90
C ILE A 214 16.51 10.43 -17.12
N GLY A 215 16.26 11.32 -16.15
CA GLY A 215 15.23 12.35 -16.22
C GLY A 215 13.83 11.84 -15.90
N LEU A 216 12.81 12.59 -16.35
CA LEU A 216 11.41 12.35 -15.96
C LEU A 216 10.91 10.94 -16.32
N GLN A 217 11.35 10.41 -17.47
CA GLN A 217 10.92 9.09 -17.92
C GLN A 217 11.32 7.99 -16.94
N GLY A 218 12.53 8.05 -16.36
CA GLY A 218 12.94 7.08 -15.34
C GLY A 218 12.05 7.09 -14.11
N GLY A 219 11.59 8.27 -13.68
CA GLY A 219 10.64 8.39 -12.59
C GLY A 219 9.28 7.78 -12.92
N ILE A 220 8.83 7.88 -14.17
CA ILE A 220 7.60 7.24 -14.65
C ILE A 220 7.75 5.73 -14.66
N ASP A 221 8.87 5.23 -15.22
CA ASP A 221 9.13 3.80 -15.30
C ASP A 221 9.24 3.18 -13.90
N PHE A 222 9.90 3.89 -12.98
CA PHE A 222 10.01 3.51 -11.57
C PHE A 222 8.66 3.48 -10.85
N LEU A 223 7.83 4.52 -11.01
CA LEU A 223 6.47 4.54 -10.44
C LEU A 223 5.59 3.42 -10.99
N SER A 224 5.75 3.09 -12.27
CA SER A 224 5.02 1.98 -12.91
C SER A 224 5.44 0.62 -12.37
N ALA A 225 6.68 0.50 -11.90
CA ALA A 225 7.18 -0.72 -11.28
C ALA A 225 6.67 -0.92 -9.85
N ILE A 226 6.36 0.16 -9.13
CA ILE A 226 5.76 0.09 -7.78
C ILE A 226 4.25 -0.04 -7.92
N ARG A 227 3.76 -1.28 -7.92
CA ARG A 227 2.31 -1.57 -7.92
C ARG A 227 1.71 -1.28 -6.55
N MET A 228 0.59 -0.57 -6.53
CA MET A 228 -0.11 -0.28 -5.28
C MET A 228 -1.04 -1.42 -4.89
N PRO A 229 -1.00 -1.88 -3.64
CA PRO A 229 -1.92 -2.90 -3.16
C PRO A 229 -3.37 -2.43 -3.28
N GLY A 230 -4.23 -3.34 -3.74
CA GLY A 230 -5.66 -3.10 -3.93
C GLY A 230 -6.05 -2.39 -5.24
N LEU A 231 -5.09 -2.01 -6.09
CA LEU A 231 -5.33 -1.45 -7.42
C LEU A 231 -4.93 -2.39 -8.57
N GLU A 232 -4.29 -3.51 -8.25
CA GLU A 232 -3.73 -4.49 -9.20
C GLU A 232 -4.81 -5.09 -10.11
N ASP A 233 -5.92 -5.54 -9.53
CA ASP A 233 -7.02 -6.22 -10.25
C ASP A 233 -7.78 -5.29 -11.21
N LEU A 234 -7.60 -3.96 -11.07
CA LEU A 234 -8.32 -2.96 -11.85
C LEU A 234 -7.50 -2.40 -13.01
N GLY A 235 -6.30 -2.94 -13.25
CA GLY A 235 -5.42 -2.48 -14.31
C GLY A 235 -4.95 -1.05 -14.05
N PHE A 236 -4.32 -0.83 -12.90
CA PHE A 236 -3.76 0.46 -12.52
C PHE A 236 -2.89 1.04 -13.65
N ASN A 237 -3.32 2.17 -14.20
CA ASN A 237 -2.57 2.94 -15.20
C ASN A 237 -2.47 4.39 -14.73
N PHE A 238 -1.36 5.07 -14.99
CA PHE A 238 -1.28 6.49 -14.70
C PHE A 238 -0.65 7.25 -15.86
N ILE A 239 -0.94 8.55 -15.90
CA ILE A 239 -0.34 9.50 -16.82
C ILE A 239 0.26 10.65 -16.03
N VAL A 240 1.39 11.15 -16.50
CA VAL A 240 1.99 12.37 -15.96
C VAL A 240 1.45 13.56 -16.72
N VAL A 241 0.88 14.53 -15.99
CA VAL A 241 0.32 15.76 -16.53
C VAL A 241 1.04 16.97 -15.96
N ASN A 242 0.94 18.13 -16.62
CA ASN A 242 1.46 19.35 -16.00
C ASN A 242 0.58 19.73 -14.82
N ASP A 243 1.19 20.33 -13.80
CA ASP A 243 0.54 20.77 -12.57
C ASP A 243 -0.63 21.75 -12.77
N GLU A 244 -0.71 22.36 -13.94
CA GLU A 244 -1.69 23.38 -14.34
C GLU A 244 -2.86 22.79 -15.14
N ASP A 245 -2.74 21.55 -15.62
CA ASP A 245 -3.73 20.90 -16.51
C ASP A 245 -4.98 20.40 -15.74
N GLY A 246 -5.12 20.76 -14.46
CA GLY A 246 -6.24 20.39 -13.59
C GLY A 246 -5.82 19.52 -12.41
N PRO A 247 -6.78 18.83 -11.76
CA PRO A 247 -6.49 17.97 -10.62
C PRO A 247 -5.58 16.80 -11.02
N CYS A 248 -4.48 16.66 -10.28
CA CYS A 248 -3.55 15.54 -10.35
C CYS A 248 -2.94 15.31 -8.97
N PHE A 249 -2.41 14.11 -8.73
CA PHE A 249 -1.75 13.76 -7.48
C PHE A 249 -0.41 14.51 -7.34
N LYS A 250 -0.28 15.30 -6.27
CA LYS A 250 0.93 16.09 -5.94
C LYS A 250 1.71 15.52 -4.75
N GLY A 251 1.29 14.38 -4.21
CA GLY A 251 1.73 13.93 -2.89
C GLY A 251 1.02 14.67 -1.75
N TYR A 252 1.30 14.24 -0.52
CA TYR A 252 0.76 14.88 0.67
C TYR A 252 1.52 16.18 0.98
N ASP A 253 0.84 17.32 0.91
CA ASP A 253 1.37 18.60 1.38
C ASP A 253 0.99 18.82 2.85
N PRO A 254 1.94 18.70 3.81
CA PRO A 254 1.66 18.95 5.22
C PRO A 254 1.21 20.40 5.48
N LYS A 255 1.54 21.35 4.59
CA LYS A 255 1.15 22.76 4.73
C LYS A 255 -0.29 23.01 4.27
N GLY A 256 -0.85 22.15 3.43
CA GLY A 256 -2.23 22.25 2.94
C GLY A 256 -3.30 22.11 4.03
N PHE A 257 -2.95 21.49 5.18
CA PHE A 257 -3.85 21.36 6.32
C PHE A 257 -3.87 22.59 7.25
N SER A 258 -3.07 23.62 7.02
CA SER A 258 -2.98 24.78 7.93
C SER A 258 -4.20 25.71 7.92
N ASN A 259 -5.17 25.52 7.01
CA ASN A 259 -6.32 26.42 6.86
C ASN A 259 -7.64 25.87 7.42
N GLY A 260 -7.67 24.60 7.86
CA GLY A 260 -8.71 24.12 8.75
C GLY A 260 -8.21 24.32 10.17
N ALA A 261 -8.81 25.25 10.91
CA ALA A 261 -8.44 25.58 12.29
C ALA A 261 -8.12 24.32 13.11
N SER A 262 -6.83 24.00 13.21
CA SER A 262 -6.32 23.13 14.24
C SER A 262 -6.50 23.90 15.53
N MET A 263 -7.69 23.74 16.11
CA MET A 263 -7.96 24.10 17.47
C MET A 263 -6.95 23.30 18.28
N LEU A 264 -5.83 23.92 18.65
CA LEU A 264 -4.90 23.38 19.62
C LEU A 264 -5.72 23.19 20.89
N ILE A 265 -6.25 21.99 21.07
CA ILE A 265 -6.77 21.53 22.36
C ILE A 265 -5.52 21.38 23.22
N LEU A 266 -5.07 22.51 23.76
CA LEU A 266 -4.11 22.51 24.85
C LEU A 266 -4.75 21.66 25.96
N PRO A 267 -4.04 20.69 26.54
CA PRO A 267 -4.55 19.96 27.68
C PRO A 267 -5.00 20.98 28.74
N LEU A 268 -6.19 20.76 29.33
CA LEU A 268 -6.84 21.68 30.29
C LEU A 268 -5.88 22.24 31.36
N GLY A 269 -4.87 21.46 31.76
CA GLY A 269 -3.83 21.89 32.69
C GLY A 269 -3.00 23.09 32.19
N LEU A 270 -2.68 23.18 30.90
CA LEU A 270 -1.88 24.28 30.35
C LEU A 270 -2.71 25.56 30.16
N GLN A 271 -4.00 25.42 29.87
CA GLN A 271 -4.92 26.58 29.76
C GLN A 271 -5.13 27.25 31.13
N LEU A 272 -5.23 26.47 32.21
CA LEU A 272 -5.33 26.99 33.58
C LEU A 272 -4.05 27.70 34.05
N MET A 273 -2.87 27.24 33.65
CA MET A 273 -1.61 27.91 34.00
C MET A 273 -1.48 29.29 33.34
N LEU A 274 -1.91 29.43 32.08
CA LEU A 274 -1.87 30.71 31.37
C LEU A 274 -2.91 31.71 31.90
N LEU A 275 -4.09 31.25 32.32
CA LEU A 275 -5.08 32.08 33.00
C LEU A 275 -4.63 32.51 34.40
N GLY A 276 -3.94 31.64 35.15
CA GLY A 276 -3.40 31.95 36.47
C GLY A 276 -2.31 33.02 36.45
N ALA A 277 -1.45 33.01 35.42
CA ALA A 277 -0.40 34.02 35.26
C ALA A 277 -0.96 35.43 34.96
N TRP A 278 -2.11 35.51 34.29
CA TRP A 278 -2.73 36.80 33.97
C TRP A 278 -3.34 37.47 35.21
N PHE A 279 -3.92 36.69 36.13
CA PHE A 279 -4.48 37.22 37.39
C PHE A 279 -3.42 37.59 38.43
N ALA A 280 -2.18 37.09 38.32
CA ALA A 280 -1.11 37.45 39.25
C ALA A 280 -0.41 38.79 38.89
N MET A 281 -0.71 39.36 37.72
CA MET A 281 -0.10 40.60 37.21
C MET A 281 -1.05 41.81 37.25
N HIS A 282 -2.25 41.68 37.82
CA HIS A 282 -3.21 42.76 38.07
C HIS A 282 -3.68 42.69 39.52
#